data_AF-A0A960HIQ9-F1
#
_entry.id   AF-A0A960HIQ9-F1
#
_cell.length_a   1.000
_cell.length_b   1.000
_cell.length_c   1.000
_cell.angle_alpha   90.00
_cell.angle_beta   90.00
_cell.angle_gamma   90.00
#
_symmetry.space_group_name_H-M   'P 1'
#
loop_
_entity.id
_entity.type
_entity.pdbx_description
1 polymer ?
#
loop_
_entity_poly.entity_id
_entity_poly.type
_entity_poly.pdbx_seq_one_letter_code
_entity_poly.pdbx_strand_id
1 'polypeptide(L)'
;IYTFRSNCSYRHHFERWFSQDGAMPGKIFEMESYHGMLACVSAGAGLALMGSAMTKVTGAGFWLGAAALAGWAIWRDRRAGRPLGAPGSPLRLAGIAAACGLAVLPLLWPALVADPAFQLRRLGASVGLSTEDPGGTARRGTRQFFLGEPVDSPGWAYYPVALALRVAPWTFLALLVGVPAAFVWRSTRRYALVLLPSIVALFVVLSASPKKFDRYGLVLLGPMAVIAGLGVQRAVRDIVAPRVAVRVVGGVGLVAFALSLWAAPWGLAYFNPLLGGSSTGEEQLLVGWGEGKTDAIEEIRELQGGDCSGVTIAGVQQEFLLGFPCATFASAETADYVVVYVSSLQRNPRARAQVKERELVATVEIRGITYAEIWR
;
A
#
# COMPACT_ATOMS: atom_id res chain seq x y z
N ILE A 1 -3.82 -25.11 1.97
CA ILE A 1 -3.59 -23.89 2.78
C ILE A 1 -2.95 -22.86 1.87
N TYR A 2 -3.55 -21.68 1.75
CA TYR A 2 -2.96 -20.56 1.04
C TYR A 2 -1.98 -19.82 1.95
N THR A 3 -0.76 -19.61 1.47
CA THR A 3 0.28 -18.88 2.21
C THR A 3 1.06 -18.00 1.26
N PHE A 4 1.85 -17.09 1.82
CA PHE A 4 2.87 -16.39 1.03
C PHE A 4 3.93 -17.35 0.48
N ARG A 5 4.68 -16.88 -0.54
CA ARG A 5 5.83 -17.58 -1.13
C ARG A 5 6.87 -17.94 -0.07
N SER A 6 7.67 -18.97 -0.36
CA SER A 6 8.76 -19.47 0.51
C SER A 6 9.75 -18.38 0.95
N ASN A 7 9.95 -17.33 0.16
CA ASN A 7 10.83 -16.20 0.48
C ASN A 7 10.21 -15.12 1.39
N CYS A 8 8.97 -15.30 1.84
CA CYS A 8 8.27 -14.36 2.70
C CYS A 8 8.51 -14.67 4.18
N SER A 9 8.81 -13.64 4.99
CA SER A 9 8.97 -13.81 6.45
C SER A 9 7.76 -14.44 7.12
N TYR A 10 6.54 -14.13 6.67
CA TYR A 10 5.32 -14.77 7.17
C TYR A 10 5.27 -16.27 6.88
N ARG A 11 5.82 -16.72 5.75
CA ARG A 11 5.91 -18.15 5.40
C ARG A 11 6.92 -18.87 6.29
N HIS A 12 8.08 -18.26 6.55
CA HIS A 12 9.05 -18.84 7.47
C HIS A 12 8.50 -18.99 8.91
N HIS A 13 7.73 -18.01 9.40
CA HIS A 13 7.05 -18.14 10.69
C HIS A 13 6.03 -19.29 10.69
N PHE A 14 5.24 -19.41 9.62
CA PHE A 14 4.28 -20.51 9.45
C PHE A 14 4.97 -21.87 9.49
N GLU A 15 6.01 -22.09 8.68
CA GLU A 15 6.74 -23.36 8.64
C GLU A 15 7.44 -23.67 9.95
N ARG A 16 7.99 -22.65 10.62
CA ARG A 16 8.62 -22.80 11.93
C ARG A 16 7.65 -23.31 12.99
N TRP A 17 6.40 -22.82 13.02
CA TRP A 17 5.39 -23.33 13.95
C TRP A 17 5.11 -24.81 13.75
N PHE A 18 4.90 -25.23 12.50
CA PHE A 18 4.70 -26.65 12.17
C PHE A 18 5.92 -27.50 12.54
N SER A 19 7.13 -27.02 12.22
CA SER A 19 8.36 -27.72 12.57
C SER A 19 8.58 -27.85 14.08
N GLN A 20 8.19 -26.84 14.87
CA GLN A 20 8.33 -26.87 16.34
C GLN A 20 7.45 -27.94 16.98
N ASP A 21 6.28 -28.21 16.40
CA ASP A 21 5.34 -29.22 16.87
C ASP A 21 5.51 -30.58 16.18
N GLY A 22 6.55 -30.75 15.36
CA GLY A 22 6.78 -31.99 14.59
C GLY A 22 5.68 -32.30 13.57
N ALA A 23 4.90 -31.30 13.17
CA ALA A 23 3.77 -31.44 12.26
C ALA A 23 4.16 -31.02 10.83
N MET A 24 3.48 -31.58 9.83
CA MET A 24 3.60 -31.12 8.44
C MET A 24 2.34 -30.35 8.04
N PRO A 25 2.46 -29.14 7.47
CA PRO A 25 1.30 -28.45 6.93
C PRO A 25 0.72 -29.23 5.75
N GLY A 26 -0.61 -29.20 5.59
CA GLY A 26 -1.26 -29.75 4.41
C GLY A 26 -0.84 -29.01 3.13
N LYS A 27 -1.32 -29.46 1.96
CA LYS A 27 -0.92 -28.92 0.64
C LYS A 27 -0.94 -27.38 0.63
N ILE A 28 0.20 -26.81 0.26
CA ILE A 28 0.43 -25.37 0.24
C ILE A 28 0.14 -24.82 -1.16
N PHE A 29 -0.62 -23.73 -1.22
CA PHE A 29 -0.87 -22.94 -2.41
C PHE A 29 -0.26 -21.56 -2.21
N GLU A 30 0.74 -21.22 -3.02
CA GLU A 30 1.47 -19.97 -2.86
C GLU A 30 0.72 -18.80 -3.51
N MET A 31 0.58 -17.70 -2.78
CA MET A 31 -0.04 -16.47 -3.27
C MET A 31 0.71 -15.24 -2.75
N GLU A 32 0.91 -14.26 -3.63
CA GLU A 32 1.69 -13.06 -3.31
C GLU A 32 0.88 -11.96 -2.63
N SER A 33 -0.45 -12.07 -2.69
CA SER A 33 -1.38 -11.06 -2.20
C SER A 33 -2.32 -11.64 -1.17
N TYR A 34 -2.37 -11.01 0.00
CA TYR A 34 -3.36 -11.35 1.02
C TYR A 34 -4.80 -11.12 0.53
N HIS A 35 -5.02 -10.18 -0.39
CA HIS A 35 -6.34 -9.98 -1.01
C HIS A 35 -6.73 -11.17 -1.88
N GLY A 36 -5.76 -11.73 -2.62
CA GLY A 36 -5.97 -12.95 -3.38
C GLY A 36 -6.28 -14.13 -2.46
N MET A 37 -5.49 -14.32 -1.40
CA MET A 37 -5.75 -15.35 -0.40
C MET A 37 -7.15 -15.19 0.23
N LEU A 38 -7.53 -13.96 0.58
CA LEU A 38 -8.84 -13.65 1.12
C LEU A 38 -9.95 -14.00 0.12
N ALA A 39 -9.81 -13.63 -1.15
CA ALA A 39 -10.79 -13.95 -2.19
C ALA A 39 -10.97 -15.48 -2.36
N CYS A 40 -9.88 -16.25 -2.40
CA CYS A 40 -9.94 -17.71 -2.51
C CYS A 40 -10.61 -18.36 -1.28
N VAL A 41 -10.27 -17.90 -0.07
CA VAL A 41 -10.91 -18.39 1.16
C VAL A 41 -12.38 -18.01 1.21
N SER A 42 -12.74 -16.78 0.83
CA SER A 42 -14.14 -16.34 0.74
C SER A 42 -14.94 -17.14 -0.28
N ALA A 43 -14.30 -17.65 -1.34
CA ALA A 43 -14.90 -18.55 -2.32
C ALA A 43 -14.97 -20.02 -1.85
N GLY A 44 -14.54 -20.33 -0.62
CA GLY A 44 -14.57 -21.70 -0.07
C GLY A 44 -13.42 -22.59 -0.53
N ALA A 45 -12.39 -22.04 -1.17
CA ALA A 45 -11.31 -22.83 -1.76
C ALA A 45 -10.28 -23.36 -0.73
N GLY A 46 -10.42 -23.02 0.56
CA GLY A 46 -9.58 -23.54 1.63
C GLY A 46 -9.35 -22.56 2.78
N LEU A 47 -8.22 -22.74 3.48
CA LEU A 47 -7.76 -21.90 4.61
C LEU A 47 -6.56 -21.07 4.19
N ALA A 48 -6.39 -19.87 4.77
CA ALA A 48 -5.22 -19.02 4.56
C ALA A 48 -4.63 -18.52 5.89
N LEU A 49 -3.31 -18.36 5.93
CA LEU A 49 -2.62 -17.69 7.03
C LEU A 49 -2.09 -16.32 6.59
N MET A 50 -2.51 -15.26 7.29
CA MET A 50 -2.12 -13.88 6.99
C MET A 50 -2.05 -13.05 8.27
N GLY A 51 -1.28 -11.96 8.25
CA GLY A 51 -1.16 -11.06 9.40
C GLY A 51 -2.49 -10.37 9.73
N SER A 52 -2.97 -10.53 10.97
CA SER A 52 -4.27 -10.00 11.43
C SER A 52 -4.41 -8.49 11.26
N ALA A 53 -3.32 -7.73 11.46
CA ALA A 53 -3.30 -6.28 11.31
C ALA A 53 -3.76 -5.79 9.92
N MET A 54 -3.52 -6.57 8.86
CA MET A 54 -3.81 -6.16 7.49
C MET A 54 -5.31 -6.02 7.19
N THR A 55 -6.15 -6.75 7.92
CA THR A 55 -7.61 -6.74 7.71
C THR A 55 -8.36 -5.92 8.74
N LYS A 56 -7.81 -5.77 9.95
CA LYS A 56 -8.56 -5.19 11.09
C LYS A 56 -8.45 -3.66 11.18
N VAL A 57 -7.30 -3.08 10.80
CA VAL A 57 -7.08 -1.62 10.89
C VAL A 57 -7.91 -0.85 9.86
N THR A 58 -7.96 -1.36 8.62
CA THR A 58 -8.80 -0.80 7.56
C THR A 58 -10.29 -0.91 7.89
N GLY A 59 -10.71 -2.04 8.48
CA GLY A 59 -12.06 -2.22 9.00
C GLY A 59 -12.46 -1.15 10.02
N ALA A 60 -11.56 -0.80 10.97
CA ALA A 60 -11.82 0.25 11.95
C ALA A 60 -12.03 1.64 11.31
N GLY A 61 -11.32 1.95 10.22
CA GLY A 61 -11.52 3.20 9.47
C GLY A 61 -12.91 3.32 8.84
N PHE A 62 -13.42 2.23 8.26
CA PHE A 62 -14.79 2.21 7.73
C PHE A 62 -15.85 2.39 8.81
N TRP A 63 -15.62 1.86 10.02
CA TRP A 63 -16.50 2.05 11.17
C TRP A 63 -16.64 3.50 11.59
N LEU A 64 -15.53 4.23 11.69
CA LEU A 64 -15.54 5.66 12.03
C LEU A 64 -16.30 6.48 10.99
N GLY A 65 -16.11 6.18 9.70
CA GLY A 65 -16.86 6.81 8.61
C GLY A 65 -18.37 6.54 8.69
N ALA A 66 -18.75 5.29 8.95
CA ALA A 66 -20.15 4.91 9.13
C ALA A 66 -20.79 5.60 10.34
N ALA A 67 -20.08 5.69 11.46
CA ALA A 67 -20.55 6.38 12.67
C ALA A 67 -20.75 7.89 12.44
N ALA A 68 -19.82 8.54 11.74
CA ALA A 68 -19.94 9.95 11.37
C ALA A 68 -21.15 10.20 10.46
N LEU A 69 -21.40 9.32 9.48
CA LEU A 69 -22.56 9.40 8.61
C LEU A 69 -23.88 9.20 9.35
N ALA A 70 -23.92 8.22 10.26
CA ALA A 70 -25.05 7.99 11.15
C ALA A 70 -25.35 9.25 11.96
N GLY A 71 -24.34 9.82 12.62
CA GLY A 71 -24.47 11.05 13.41
C GLY A 71 -24.98 12.24 12.60
N TRP A 72 -24.41 12.48 11.42
CA TRP A 72 -24.87 13.55 10.53
C TRP A 72 -26.33 13.37 10.11
N ALA A 73 -26.72 12.15 9.78
CA ALA A 73 -28.05 11.86 9.30
C ALA A 73 -29.10 11.93 10.44
N ILE A 74 -28.73 11.54 11.68
CA ILE A 74 -29.52 11.79 12.89
C ILE A 74 -29.76 13.29 13.09
N TRP A 75 -28.69 14.09 13.01
CA TRP A 75 -28.76 15.54 13.17
C TRP A 75 -29.70 16.18 12.15
N ARG A 76 -29.62 15.72 10.89
CA ARG A 76 -30.47 16.21 9.81
C ARG A 76 -31.94 15.87 10.03
N ASP A 77 -32.26 14.64 10.42
CA ASP A 77 -33.65 14.22 10.66
C ASP A 77 -34.27 14.96 11.85
N ARG A 78 -33.49 15.18 12.92
CA ARG A 78 -33.91 16.02 14.07
C ARG A 78 -34.23 17.44 13.63
N ARG A 79 -33.40 18.06 12.77
CA ARG A 79 -33.68 19.39 12.20
C ARG A 79 -34.92 19.42 11.30
N ALA A 80 -35.23 18.31 10.63
CA ALA A 80 -36.37 18.20 9.73
C ALA A 80 -37.68 17.81 10.44
N GLY A 81 -37.68 17.66 11.77
CA GLY A 81 -38.86 17.28 12.55
C GLY A 81 -39.37 15.87 12.26
N ARG A 82 -38.55 14.98 11.68
CA ARG A 82 -38.96 13.62 11.33
C ARG A 82 -38.94 12.71 12.57
N PRO A 83 -39.93 11.81 12.74
CA PRO A 83 -39.94 10.87 13.85
C PRO A 83 -38.75 9.92 13.78
N LEU A 84 -38.05 9.78 14.90
CA LEU A 84 -36.91 8.86 15.07
C LEU A 84 -37.41 7.41 14.83
N GLY A 85 -36.82 6.68 13.89
CA GLY A 85 -37.12 5.25 13.67
C GLY A 85 -38.12 4.92 12.56
N ALA A 86 -38.57 5.90 11.77
CA ALA A 86 -39.39 5.63 10.58
C ALA A 86 -38.69 4.63 9.62
N PRO A 87 -39.45 3.81 8.86
CA PRO A 87 -38.89 2.98 7.79
C PRO A 87 -38.06 3.81 6.81
N GLY A 88 -36.80 3.45 6.60
CA GLY A 88 -35.85 4.22 5.78
C GLY A 88 -35.15 5.38 6.49
N SER A 89 -35.38 5.58 7.80
CA SER A 89 -34.62 6.57 8.55
C SER A 89 -33.14 6.16 8.67
N PRO A 90 -32.20 7.10 8.54
CA PRO A 90 -30.78 6.87 8.77
C PRO A 90 -30.46 6.29 10.14
N LEU A 91 -31.27 6.55 11.16
CA LEU A 91 -31.16 5.93 12.49
C LEU A 91 -31.34 4.42 12.44
N ARG A 92 -32.34 3.95 11.69
CA ARG A 92 -32.59 2.52 11.54
C ARG A 92 -31.48 1.88 10.74
N LEU A 93 -30.99 2.54 9.68
CA LEU A 93 -29.85 2.05 8.90
C LEU A 93 -28.55 2.02 9.73
N ALA A 94 -28.30 3.05 10.53
CA ALA A 94 -27.18 3.10 11.45
C ALA A 94 -27.28 2.05 12.56
N GLY A 95 -28.49 1.83 13.08
CA GLY A 95 -28.78 0.79 14.06
C GLY A 95 -28.58 -0.62 13.48
N ILE A 96 -29.05 -0.86 12.25
CA ILE A 96 -28.80 -2.11 11.52
C ILE A 96 -27.30 -2.28 11.28
N ALA A 97 -26.60 -1.26 10.79
CA ALA A 97 -25.15 -1.32 10.57
C ALA A 97 -24.39 -1.61 11.87
N ALA A 98 -24.72 -0.91 12.96
CA ALA A 98 -24.12 -1.12 14.28
C ALA A 98 -24.40 -2.51 14.83
N ALA A 99 -25.64 -3.01 14.70
CA ALA A 99 -26.02 -4.36 15.11
C ALA A 99 -25.30 -5.42 14.27
N CYS A 100 -25.23 -5.25 12.95
CA CYS A 100 -24.44 -6.10 12.07
C CYS A 100 -22.96 -6.08 12.48
N GLY A 101 -22.41 -4.93 12.85
CA GLY A 101 -21.05 -4.84 13.36
C GLY A 101 -20.79 -5.55 14.67
N LEU A 102 -21.66 -5.32 15.64
CA LEU A 102 -21.61 -5.98 16.94
C LEU A 102 -21.80 -7.49 16.82
N ALA A 103 -22.53 -7.97 15.81
CA ALA A 103 -22.62 -9.39 15.48
C ALA A 103 -21.38 -9.91 14.72
N VAL A 104 -20.85 -9.12 13.78
CA VAL A 104 -19.71 -9.50 12.93
C VAL A 104 -18.40 -9.52 13.72
N LEU A 105 -18.19 -8.62 14.68
CA LEU A 105 -16.97 -8.57 15.50
C LEU A 105 -16.69 -9.89 16.25
N PRO A 106 -17.62 -10.47 17.03
CA PRO A 106 -17.38 -11.75 17.71
C PRO A 106 -17.32 -12.93 16.73
N LEU A 107 -18.09 -12.91 15.64
CA LEU A 107 -18.11 -13.98 14.64
C LEU A 107 -16.82 -14.04 13.80
N LEU A 108 -16.30 -12.90 13.36
CA LEU A 108 -15.15 -12.80 12.47
C LEU A 108 -13.85 -12.39 13.19
N TRP A 109 -13.91 -12.18 14.49
CA TRP A 109 -12.74 -11.94 15.34
C TRP A 109 -12.92 -12.59 16.73
N PRO A 110 -13.08 -13.92 16.80
CA PRO A 110 -13.27 -14.63 18.08
C PRO A 110 -12.12 -14.37 19.07
N ALA A 111 -10.90 -14.16 18.56
CA ALA A 111 -9.75 -13.80 19.39
C ALA A 111 -9.94 -12.47 20.15
N LEU A 112 -10.67 -11.50 19.59
CA LEU A 112 -11.00 -10.24 20.28
C LEU A 112 -11.96 -10.45 21.45
N VAL A 113 -12.83 -11.46 21.35
CA VAL A 113 -13.73 -11.84 22.44
C VAL A 113 -12.97 -12.59 23.52
N ALA A 114 -12.09 -13.52 23.12
CA ALA A 114 -11.32 -14.35 24.05
C ALA A 114 -10.31 -13.54 24.87
N ASP A 115 -9.60 -12.60 24.25
CA ASP A 115 -8.63 -11.73 24.93
C ASP A 115 -8.63 -10.31 24.32
N PRO A 116 -9.57 -9.44 24.73
CA PRO A 116 -9.72 -8.11 24.16
C PRO A 116 -8.47 -7.24 24.36
N ALA A 117 -7.89 -7.28 25.55
CA ALA A 117 -6.75 -6.44 25.91
C ALA A 117 -5.51 -6.79 25.09
N PHE A 118 -5.21 -8.08 24.92
CA PHE A 118 -4.08 -8.51 24.10
C PHE A 118 -4.28 -8.15 22.62
N GLN A 119 -5.48 -8.41 22.06
CA GLN A 119 -5.74 -8.12 20.65
C GLN A 119 -5.67 -6.62 20.34
N LEU A 120 -6.21 -5.76 21.21
CA LEU A 120 -6.12 -4.31 21.05
C LEU A 120 -4.68 -3.80 21.18
N ARG A 121 -3.89 -4.31 22.12
CA ARG A 121 -2.45 -3.99 22.22
C ARG A 121 -1.68 -4.44 20.98
N ARG A 122 -1.92 -5.66 20.48
CA ARG A 122 -1.29 -6.16 19.25
C ARG A 122 -1.68 -5.35 18.02
N LEU A 123 -2.94 -4.94 17.93
CA LEU A 123 -3.41 -4.05 16.87
C LEU A 123 -2.70 -2.69 16.95
N GLY A 124 -2.63 -2.08 18.14
CA GLY A 124 -1.90 -0.84 18.37
C GLY A 124 -0.42 -0.94 17.98
N ALA A 125 0.25 -2.01 18.40
CA ALA A 125 1.65 -2.26 18.07
C ALA A 125 1.86 -2.45 16.56
N SER A 126 0.93 -3.12 15.89
CA SER A 126 1.03 -3.36 14.44
C SER A 126 0.90 -2.08 13.60
N VAL A 127 0.18 -1.07 14.10
CA VAL A 127 0.02 0.25 13.47
C VAL A 127 1.13 1.21 13.90
N GLY A 128 1.99 0.81 14.84
CA GLY A 128 3.03 1.67 15.42
C GLY A 128 2.48 2.70 16.41
N LEU A 129 1.31 2.44 16.99
CA LEU A 129 0.68 3.28 18.02
C LEU A 129 1.11 2.89 19.45
N SER A 130 1.71 1.71 19.65
CA SER A 130 2.19 1.27 20.96
C SER A 130 3.61 1.75 21.22
N THR A 131 3.82 2.39 22.37
CA THR A 131 5.12 2.83 22.91
C THR A 131 5.87 1.72 23.63
N GLU A 132 5.22 0.57 23.88
CA GLU A 132 5.82 -0.58 24.55
C GLU A 132 6.57 -1.43 23.53
N ASP A 133 7.90 -1.33 23.58
CA ASP A 133 8.84 -2.22 22.92
C ASP A 133 9.32 -3.26 23.95
N PRO A 134 8.69 -4.45 24.08
CA PRO A 134 8.98 -5.40 25.15
C PRO A 134 10.28 -6.19 24.92
N GLY A 135 11.24 -5.59 24.22
CA GLY A 135 12.52 -6.23 23.90
C GLY A 135 13.58 -5.34 23.28
N GLY A 136 13.38 -4.01 23.15
CA GLY A 136 14.37 -3.08 22.59
C GLY A 136 14.90 -3.43 21.19
N THR A 137 14.24 -4.35 20.50
CA THR A 137 14.70 -5.03 19.28
C THR A 137 13.72 -4.83 18.13
N ALA A 138 12.59 -4.17 18.37
CA ALA A 138 11.87 -3.51 17.29
C ALA A 138 12.78 -2.38 16.81
N ARG A 139 13.64 -2.69 15.82
CA ARG A 139 14.25 -1.71 14.92
C ARG A 139 13.19 -0.63 14.72
N ARG A 140 13.46 0.61 15.18
CA ARG A 140 12.65 1.81 14.87
C ARG A 140 12.10 1.59 13.48
N GLY A 141 10.76 1.49 13.38
CA GLY A 141 10.09 0.87 12.24
C GLY A 141 10.76 1.27 10.93
N THR A 142 11.01 0.31 10.03
CA THR A 142 11.90 0.46 8.87
C THR A 142 11.84 1.88 8.33
N ARG A 143 12.90 2.65 8.59
CA ARG A 143 12.98 4.09 8.32
C ARG A 143 12.38 4.39 6.95
N GLN A 144 11.51 5.39 6.87
CA GLN A 144 10.89 5.79 5.61
C GLN A 144 11.76 6.83 4.91
N PHE A 145 11.38 7.16 3.68
CA PHE A 145 11.96 8.27 2.94
C PHE A 145 10.82 9.13 2.41
N PHE A 146 10.84 10.42 2.72
CA PHE A 146 9.79 11.35 2.35
C PHE A 146 10.34 12.76 2.18
N LEU A 147 9.99 13.42 1.07
CA LEU A 147 10.42 14.78 0.72
C LEU A 147 11.96 14.96 0.78
N GLY A 148 12.72 14.03 0.21
CA GLY A 148 14.18 14.10 0.15
C GLY A 148 14.92 13.63 1.40
N GLU A 149 14.20 13.30 2.49
CA GLU A 149 14.84 12.99 3.77
C GLU A 149 14.43 11.62 4.35
N PRO A 150 15.36 10.91 5.00
CA PRO A 150 15.03 9.75 5.82
C PRO A 150 14.23 10.18 7.05
N VAL A 151 12.99 9.69 7.17
CA VAL A 151 12.08 10.03 8.28
C VAL A 151 11.55 8.78 8.97
N ASP A 152 11.43 8.84 10.30
CA ASP A 152 10.89 7.71 11.07
C ASP A 152 9.33 7.72 11.06
N SER A 153 8.72 8.90 10.92
CA SER A 153 7.26 9.06 10.85
C SER A 153 6.91 10.20 9.88
N PRO A 154 6.55 9.90 8.62
CA PRO A 154 6.09 10.93 7.69
C PRO A 154 4.79 11.58 8.19
N GLY A 155 4.60 12.87 7.97
CA GLY A 155 3.40 13.59 8.43
C GLY A 155 2.10 13.25 7.67
N TRP A 156 1.04 14.03 7.89
CA TRP A 156 -0.25 13.89 7.19
C TRP A 156 -0.13 14.13 5.67
N ALA A 157 0.87 14.90 5.24
CA ALA A 157 1.13 15.21 3.82
C ALA A 157 1.61 14.00 3.00
N TYR A 158 1.96 12.89 3.64
CA TYR A 158 2.45 11.69 2.94
C TYR A 158 1.45 11.15 1.90
N TYR A 159 0.20 10.88 2.28
CA TYR A 159 -0.76 10.30 1.34
C TYR A 159 -1.20 11.26 0.21
N PRO A 160 -1.40 12.57 0.44
CA PRO A 160 -1.65 13.52 -0.64
C PRO A 160 -0.51 13.54 -1.67
N VAL A 161 0.75 13.61 -1.23
CA VAL A 161 1.92 13.60 -2.11
C VAL A 161 2.05 12.25 -2.82
N ALA A 162 1.99 11.15 -2.07
CA ALA A 162 2.09 9.81 -2.61
C ALA A 162 1.00 9.53 -3.65
N LEU A 163 -0.26 9.89 -3.38
CA LEU A 163 -1.34 9.72 -4.35
C LEU A 163 -1.13 10.59 -5.59
N ALA A 164 -0.74 11.86 -5.44
CA ALA A 164 -0.49 12.74 -6.57
C ALA A 164 0.58 12.18 -7.51
N LEU A 165 1.68 11.68 -6.93
CA LEU A 165 2.80 11.09 -7.67
C LEU A 165 2.50 9.69 -8.22
N ARG A 166 1.62 8.89 -7.60
CA ARG A 166 1.36 7.50 -8.01
C ARG A 166 0.21 7.33 -8.99
N VAL A 167 -0.75 8.24 -9.03
CA VAL A 167 -1.90 8.11 -9.94
C VAL A 167 -1.57 8.59 -11.36
N ALA A 168 -2.32 8.11 -12.34
CA ALA A 168 -2.18 8.57 -13.72
C ALA A 168 -2.55 10.06 -13.89
N PRO A 169 -1.98 10.77 -14.89
CA PRO A 169 -2.28 12.16 -15.21
C PRO A 169 -3.78 12.49 -15.20
N TRP A 170 -4.60 11.69 -15.89
CA TRP A 170 -6.05 11.94 -15.96
C TRP A 170 -6.76 11.66 -14.64
N THR A 171 -6.29 10.68 -13.85
CA THR A 171 -6.84 10.43 -12.51
C THR A 171 -6.50 11.59 -11.59
N PHE A 172 -5.26 12.10 -11.64
CA PHE A 172 -4.85 13.29 -10.90
C PHE A 172 -5.72 14.50 -11.26
N LEU A 173 -5.89 14.78 -12.55
CA LEU A 173 -6.74 15.88 -13.03
C LEU A 173 -8.23 15.66 -12.66
N ALA A 174 -8.73 14.44 -12.75
CA ALA A 174 -10.10 14.11 -12.34
C ALA A 174 -10.31 14.31 -10.85
N LEU A 175 -9.32 13.97 -10.01
CA LEU A 175 -9.38 14.25 -8.57
C LEU A 175 -9.34 15.77 -8.30
N LEU A 176 -8.43 16.49 -8.98
CA LEU A 176 -8.23 17.93 -8.81
C LEU A 176 -9.46 18.75 -9.21
N VAL A 177 -10.13 18.38 -10.31
CA VAL A 177 -11.28 19.13 -10.85
C VAL A 177 -12.60 18.49 -10.44
N GLY A 178 -12.72 17.18 -10.55
CA GLY A 178 -13.96 16.45 -10.32
C GLY A 178 -14.41 16.48 -8.86
N VAL A 179 -13.48 16.39 -7.89
CA VAL A 179 -13.88 16.43 -6.47
C VAL A 179 -14.50 17.77 -6.10
N PRO A 180 -13.86 18.94 -6.33
CA PRO A 180 -14.50 20.24 -6.07
C PRO A 180 -15.81 20.41 -6.83
N ALA A 181 -15.83 20.03 -8.12
CA ALA A 181 -17.00 20.22 -8.95
C ALA A 181 -18.20 19.39 -8.45
N ALA A 182 -17.96 18.19 -7.90
CA ALA A 182 -19.00 17.37 -7.27
C ALA A 182 -19.69 18.06 -6.08
N PHE A 183 -18.99 18.96 -5.35
CA PHE A 183 -19.58 19.75 -4.27
C PHE A 183 -20.37 20.98 -4.74
N VAL A 184 -20.06 21.50 -5.94
CA VAL A 184 -20.74 22.67 -6.53
C VAL A 184 -22.14 22.30 -7.03
N TRP A 185 -22.29 21.22 -7.79
CA TRP A 185 -23.59 20.86 -8.38
C TRP A 185 -24.53 20.19 -7.38
N ARG A 186 -25.78 20.67 -7.30
CA ARG A 186 -26.82 20.10 -6.43
C ARG A 186 -27.08 18.61 -6.68
N SER A 187 -26.98 18.15 -7.93
CA SER A 187 -27.22 16.76 -8.32
C SER A 187 -26.17 15.80 -7.75
N THR A 188 -24.91 16.23 -7.64
CA THR A 188 -23.78 15.40 -7.18
C THR A 188 -23.44 15.64 -5.72
N ARG A 189 -23.73 16.85 -5.19
CA ARG A 189 -23.36 17.29 -3.84
C ARG A 189 -23.83 16.33 -2.75
N ARG A 190 -25.01 15.74 -2.89
CA ARG A 190 -25.52 14.76 -1.91
C ARG A 190 -24.62 13.52 -1.79
N TYR A 191 -24.06 13.04 -2.90
CA TYR A 191 -23.18 11.88 -2.91
C TYR A 191 -21.81 12.24 -2.36
N ALA A 192 -21.28 13.41 -2.74
CA ALA A 192 -20.01 13.92 -2.21
C ALA A 192 -20.06 14.09 -0.68
N LEU A 193 -21.15 14.64 -0.14
CA LEU A 193 -21.36 14.79 1.30
C LEU A 193 -21.51 13.46 2.04
N VAL A 194 -21.99 12.41 1.39
CA VAL A 194 -22.09 11.07 1.98
C VAL A 194 -20.75 10.34 1.95
N LEU A 195 -19.92 10.54 0.92
CA LEU A 195 -18.63 9.87 0.82
C LEU A 195 -17.51 10.58 1.59
N LEU A 196 -17.63 11.90 1.80
CA LEU A 196 -16.61 12.71 2.47
C LEU A 196 -16.26 12.21 3.89
N PRO A 197 -17.21 11.90 4.79
CA PRO A 197 -16.87 11.42 6.13
C PRO A 197 -16.08 10.10 6.11
N SER A 198 -16.39 9.20 5.18
CA SER A 198 -15.64 7.95 4.99
C SER A 198 -14.21 8.24 4.51
N ILE A 199 -14.03 9.14 3.54
CA ILE A 199 -12.70 9.55 3.05
C ILE A 199 -11.88 10.17 4.17
N VAL A 200 -12.47 11.10 4.93
CA VAL A 200 -11.80 11.78 6.04
C VAL A 200 -11.44 10.78 7.15
N ALA A 201 -12.34 9.88 7.52
CA ALA A 201 -12.08 8.87 8.54
C ALA A 201 -10.93 7.93 8.12
N LEU A 202 -10.95 7.43 6.88
CA LEU A 202 -9.86 6.62 6.32
C LEU A 202 -8.54 7.41 6.31
N PHE A 203 -8.58 8.67 5.90
CA PHE A 203 -7.40 9.52 5.84
C PHE A 203 -6.78 9.73 7.22
N VAL A 204 -7.61 10.00 8.24
CA VAL A 204 -7.15 10.17 9.63
C VAL A 204 -6.53 8.87 10.14
N VAL A 205 -7.19 7.73 9.96
CA VAL A 205 -6.68 6.42 10.42
C VAL A 205 -5.35 6.07 9.76
N LEU A 206 -5.25 6.27 8.44
CA LEU A 206 -4.01 6.02 7.70
C LEU A 206 -2.90 6.98 8.13
N SER A 207 -3.23 8.26 8.35
CA SER A 207 -2.27 9.31 8.71
C SER A 207 -1.76 9.20 10.16
N ALA A 208 -2.55 8.59 11.05
CA ALA A 208 -2.18 8.36 12.44
C ALA A 208 -1.05 7.33 12.60
N SER A 209 -0.84 6.44 11.63
CA SER A 209 0.25 5.47 11.68
C SER A 209 1.59 6.12 11.31
N PRO A 210 2.66 5.96 12.11
CA PRO A 210 4.02 6.33 11.68
C PRO A 210 4.51 5.45 10.52
N LYS A 211 3.98 4.22 10.39
CA LYS A 211 4.35 3.28 9.33
C LYS A 211 3.49 3.50 8.09
N LYS A 212 3.98 4.32 7.16
CA LYS A 212 3.26 4.69 5.95
C LYS A 212 3.88 4.02 4.71
N PHE A 213 3.02 3.45 3.86
CA PHE A 213 3.37 2.98 2.52
C PHE A 213 2.38 3.56 1.52
N ASP A 214 2.88 4.00 0.38
CA ASP A 214 2.12 4.55 -0.74
C ASP A 214 0.91 3.70 -1.15
N ARG A 215 1.05 2.37 -1.19
CA ARG A 215 -0.03 1.42 -1.53
C ARG A 215 -1.24 1.51 -0.60
N TYR A 216 -1.08 1.99 0.63
CA TYR A 216 -2.23 2.18 1.54
C TYR A 216 -3.12 3.35 1.11
N GLY A 217 -2.58 4.30 0.34
CA GLY A 217 -3.36 5.37 -0.29
C GLY A 217 -4.44 4.85 -1.23
N LEU A 218 -4.32 3.62 -1.77
CA LEU A 218 -5.32 3.02 -2.65
C LEU A 218 -6.72 2.95 -2.01
N VAL A 219 -6.78 2.78 -0.69
CA VAL A 219 -8.04 2.75 0.07
C VAL A 219 -8.76 4.11 0.04
N LEU A 220 -8.01 5.21 -0.04
CA LEU A 220 -8.55 6.56 -0.23
C LEU A 220 -8.99 6.78 -1.69
N LEU A 221 -8.21 6.25 -2.64
CA LEU A 221 -8.46 6.45 -4.06
C LEU A 221 -9.84 5.95 -4.50
N GLY A 222 -10.32 4.82 -3.97
CA GLY A 222 -11.63 4.26 -4.31
C GLY A 222 -12.79 5.26 -4.18
N PRO A 223 -13.15 5.69 -2.95
CA PRO A 223 -14.22 6.66 -2.74
C PRO A 223 -13.92 8.03 -3.38
N MET A 224 -12.65 8.48 -3.42
CA MET A 224 -12.28 9.73 -4.09
C MET A 224 -12.52 9.68 -5.61
N ALA A 225 -12.21 8.56 -6.26
CA ALA A 225 -12.45 8.34 -7.69
C ALA A 225 -13.94 8.34 -8.03
N VAL A 226 -14.79 7.82 -7.15
CA VAL A 226 -16.25 7.89 -7.32
C VAL A 226 -16.74 9.34 -7.29
N ILE A 227 -16.32 10.13 -6.30
CA ILE A 227 -16.70 11.56 -6.23
C ILE A 227 -16.16 12.32 -7.44
N ALA A 228 -14.89 12.11 -7.79
CA ALA A 228 -14.27 12.70 -8.96
C ALA A 228 -15.04 12.38 -10.25
N GLY A 229 -15.39 11.11 -10.45
CA GLY A 229 -16.15 10.65 -11.61
C GLY A 229 -17.53 11.32 -11.70
N LEU A 230 -18.26 11.44 -10.59
CA LEU A 230 -19.54 12.16 -10.56
C LEU A 230 -19.39 13.63 -10.97
N GLY A 231 -18.35 14.31 -10.45
CA GLY A 231 -18.06 15.69 -10.80
C GLY A 231 -17.66 15.84 -12.27
N VAL A 232 -16.71 15.04 -12.76
CA VAL A 232 -16.27 15.08 -14.17
C VAL A 232 -17.43 14.76 -15.11
N GLN A 233 -18.23 13.73 -14.83
CA GLN A 233 -19.39 13.37 -15.66
C GLN A 233 -20.38 14.52 -15.76
N ARG A 234 -20.67 15.21 -14.64
CA ARG A 234 -21.57 16.35 -14.63
C ARG A 234 -20.99 17.54 -15.40
N ALA A 235 -19.70 17.83 -15.19
CA ALA A 235 -18.96 18.88 -15.89
C ALA A 235 -19.02 18.67 -17.41
N VAL A 236 -18.68 17.47 -17.87
CA VAL A 236 -18.67 17.12 -19.30
C VAL A 236 -20.07 17.25 -19.89
N ARG A 237 -21.12 16.80 -19.19
CA ARG A 237 -22.50 16.89 -19.69
C ARG A 237 -22.99 18.34 -19.84
N ASP A 238 -22.60 19.23 -18.93
CA ASP A 238 -23.08 20.62 -18.95
C ASP A 238 -22.26 21.52 -19.89
N ILE A 239 -20.98 21.23 -20.08
CA ILE A 239 -20.04 22.12 -20.77
C ILE A 239 -19.73 21.63 -22.19
N VAL A 240 -19.73 20.32 -22.42
CA VAL A 240 -19.20 19.72 -23.65
C VAL A 240 -20.32 19.09 -24.48
N ALA A 241 -20.39 19.44 -25.76
CA ALA A 241 -21.35 18.84 -26.69
C ALA A 241 -21.16 17.31 -26.76
N PRO A 242 -22.23 16.49 -26.83
CA PRO A 242 -22.13 15.03 -26.73
C PRO A 242 -21.15 14.38 -27.72
N ARG A 243 -21.10 14.87 -28.97
CA ARG A 243 -20.17 14.38 -29.99
C ARG A 243 -18.70 14.67 -29.64
N VAL A 244 -18.44 15.80 -28.98
CA VAL A 244 -17.10 16.17 -28.51
C VAL A 244 -16.73 15.37 -27.26
N ALA A 245 -17.69 15.15 -26.35
CA ALA A 245 -17.48 14.36 -25.14
C ALA A 245 -17.04 12.93 -25.47
N VAL A 246 -17.67 12.26 -26.45
CA VAL A 246 -17.26 10.91 -26.89
C VAL A 246 -15.83 10.89 -27.42
N ARG A 247 -15.43 11.89 -28.22
CA ARG A 247 -14.06 11.99 -28.74
C ARG A 247 -13.03 12.25 -27.64
N VAL A 248 -13.35 13.13 -26.69
CA VAL A 248 -12.49 13.41 -25.54
C VAL A 248 -12.32 12.17 -24.67
N VAL A 249 -13.41 11.50 -24.32
CA VAL A 249 -13.37 10.27 -23.51
C VAL A 249 -12.61 9.16 -24.24
N GLY A 250 -12.86 8.98 -25.55
CA GLY A 250 -12.13 8.03 -26.38
C GLY A 250 -10.63 8.34 -26.47
N GLY A 251 -10.26 9.61 -26.67
CA GLY A 251 -8.87 10.06 -26.70
C GLY A 251 -8.16 9.87 -25.36
N VAL A 252 -8.79 10.24 -24.25
CA VAL A 252 -8.27 9.99 -22.89
C VAL A 252 -8.10 8.48 -22.66
N GLY A 253 -9.07 7.66 -23.09
CA GLY A 253 -8.97 6.21 -23.01
C GLY A 253 -7.80 5.63 -23.81
N LEU A 254 -7.56 6.14 -25.02
CA LEU A 254 -6.43 5.71 -25.86
C LEU A 254 -5.08 6.11 -25.26
N VAL A 255 -4.95 7.36 -24.78
CA VAL A 255 -3.74 7.82 -24.07
C VAL A 255 -3.54 7.00 -22.80
N ALA A 256 -4.62 6.67 -22.09
CA ALA A 256 -4.55 5.84 -20.90
C ALA A 256 -4.03 4.45 -21.20
N PHE A 257 -4.55 3.83 -22.25
CA PHE A 257 -4.10 2.53 -22.73
C PHE A 257 -2.61 2.57 -23.15
N ALA A 258 -2.21 3.57 -23.93
CA ALA A 258 -0.82 3.75 -24.36
C ALA A 258 0.12 3.95 -23.16
N LEU A 259 -0.28 4.73 -22.16
CA LEU A 259 0.52 4.92 -20.94
C LEU A 259 0.62 3.63 -20.12
N SER A 260 -0.45 2.84 -20.03
CA SER A 260 -0.42 1.53 -19.37
C SER A 260 0.52 0.56 -20.08
N LEU A 261 0.54 0.54 -21.41
CA LEU A 261 1.52 -0.23 -22.18
C LEU A 261 2.95 0.26 -21.95
N TRP A 262 3.15 1.58 -21.94
CA TRP A 262 4.46 2.18 -21.68
C TRP A 262 4.95 1.94 -20.24
N ALA A 263 4.05 1.81 -19.27
CA ALA A 263 4.38 1.53 -17.87
C ALA A 263 4.58 0.04 -17.59
N ALA A 264 4.10 -0.86 -18.46
CA ALA A 264 4.29 -2.29 -18.31
C ALA A 264 5.74 -2.70 -18.67
N PRO A 265 6.34 -3.70 -17.97
CA PRO A 265 5.83 -4.41 -16.78
C PRO A 265 6.10 -3.67 -15.46
N TRP A 266 6.77 -2.53 -15.50
CA TRP A 266 7.32 -1.80 -14.35
C TRP A 266 6.31 -0.90 -13.63
N GLY A 267 5.13 -1.42 -13.32
CA GLY A 267 4.07 -0.65 -12.65
C GLY A 267 4.47 -0.08 -11.27
N LEU A 268 5.39 -0.74 -10.56
CA LEU A 268 5.93 -0.23 -9.29
C LEU A 268 6.94 0.92 -9.47
N ALA A 269 7.59 1.03 -10.62
CA ALA A 269 8.47 2.15 -10.97
C ALA A 269 7.71 3.33 -11.60
N TYR A 270 6.39 3.19 -11.78
CA TYR A 270 5.58 4.25 -12.37
C TYR A 270 5.35 5.41 -11.40
N PHE A 271 5.54 6.61 -11.94
CA PHE A 271 5.23 7.89 -11.32
C PHE A 271 4.59 8.83 -12.35
N ASN A 272 3.74 9.73 -11.88
CA ASN A 272 2.94 10.65 -12.67
C ASN A 272 3.83 11.62 -13.49
N PRO A 273 3.84 11.53 -14.83
CA PRO A 273 4.67 12.40 -15.67
C PRO A 273 4.34 13.89 -15.55
N LEU A 274 3.09 14.25 -15.18
CA LEU A 274 2.72 15.66 -14.97
C LEU A 274 3.44 16.30 -13.77
N LEU A 275 3.97 15.47 -12.86
CA LEU A 275 4.63 15.91 -11.64
C LEU A 275 6.12 15.52 -11.64
N GLY A 276 6.73 15.39 -12.82
CA GLY A 276 8.15 15.08 -13.00
C GLY A 276 8.47 13.60 -13.18
N GLY A 277 7.49 12.70 -13.03
CA GLY A 277 7.69 11.27 -13.27
C GLY A 277 8.64 10.62 -12.25
N SER A 278 9.50 9.73 -12.73
CA SER A 278 10.34 8.86 -11.90
C SER A 278 11.39 9.61 -11.08
N SER A 279 11.99 10.68 -11.60
CA SER A 279 12.99 11.47 -10.88
C SER A 279 12.38 12.10 -9.62
N THR A 280 11.24 12.78 -9.76
CA THR A 280 10.51 13.31 -8.61
C THR A 280 9.97 12.18 -7.73
N GLY A 281 9.60 11.04 -8.28
CA GLY A 281 9.22 9.86 -7.51
C GLY A 281 10.31 9.38 -6.54
N GLU A 282 11.53 9.23 -7.03
CA GLU A 282 12.71 8.83 -6.27
C GLU A 282 13.12 9.87 -5.22
N GLU A 283 13.03 11.16 -5.54
CA GLU A 283 13.37 12.23 -4.59
C GLU A 283 12.34 12.37 -3.46
N GLN A 284 11.08 12.05 -3.72
CA GLN A 284 9.99 12.38 -2.79
C GLN A 284 9.49 11.18 -1.98
N LEU A 285 9.60 9.95 -2.51
CA LEU A 285 9.07 8.73 -1.88
C LEU A 285 10.12 7.62 -1.84
N LEU A 286 9.97 6.73 -0.86
CA LEU A 286 10.76 5.51 -0.81
C LEU A 286 10.45 4.60 -2.02
N VAL A 287 11.47 4.32 -2.82
CA VAL A 287 11.44 3.39 -3.96
C VAL A 287 12.25 2.14 -3.63
N GLY A 288 12.11 1.09 -4.44
CA GLY A 288 12.86 -0.15 -4.27
C GLY A 288 12.16 -1.13 -3.33
N TRP A 289 11.03 -1.67 -3.78
CA TRP A 289 10.28 -2.76 -3.16
C TRP A 289 10.62 -4.15 -3.74
N GLY A 290 11.41 -4.17 -4.81
CA GLY A 290 11.96 -5.39 -5.41
C GLY A 290 12.28 -5.25 -6.90
N GLU A 291 12.00 -4.08 -7.49
CA GLU A 291 12.38 -3.73 -8.84
C GLU A 291 13.90 -3.84 -9.04
N GLY A 292 14.35 -4.35 -10.18
CA GLY A 292 15.77 -4.50 -10.48
C GLY A 292 16.50 -5.60 -9.72
N LYS A 293 15.85 -6.34 -8.82
CA LYS A 293 16.47 -7.48 -8.11
C LYS A 293 16.93 -8.58 -9.06
N THR A 294 16.03 -9.02 -9.94
CA THR A 294 16.33 -10.09 -10.91
C THR A 294 17.38 -9.63 -11.90
N ASP A 295 17.30 -8.38 -12.36
CA ASP A 295 18.27 -7.79 -13.27
C ASP A 295 19.66 -7.70 -12.61
N ALA A 296 19.73 -7.34 -11.33
CA ALA A 296 20.99 -7.33 -10.58
C ALA A 296 21.61 -8.72 -10.41
N ILE A 297 20.77 -9.76 -10.26
CA ILE A 297 21.24 -11.15 -10.22
C ILE A 297 21.82 -11.56 -11.57
N GLU A 298 21.11 -11.23 -12.65
CA GLU A 298 21.51 -11.55 -14.01
C GLU A 298 22.83 -10.87 -14.36
N GLU A 299 22.97 -9.59 -14.01
CA GLU A 299 24.19 -8.83 -14.21
C GLU A 299 25.40 -9.48 -13.51
N ILE A 300 25.26 -9.89 -12.25
CA ILE A 300 26.34 -10.59 -11.52
C ILE A 300 26.65 -11.93 -12.18
N ARG A 301 25.65 -12.65 -12.68
CA ARG A 301 25.84 -13.91 -13.39
C ARG A 301 26.62 -13.70 -14.69
N GLU A 302 26.28 -12.67 -15.46
CA GLU A 302 27.00 -12.30 -16.69
C GLU A 302 28.44 -11.91 -16.40
N LEU A 303 28.69 -11.10 -15.35
CA LEU A 303 30.03 -10.74 -14.89
C LEU A 303 30.89 -11.95 -14.47
N GLN A 304 30.26 -13.06 -14.12
CA GLN A 304 30.91 -14.33 -13.76
C GLN A 304 30.94 -15.36 -14.90
N GLY A 305 30.60 -14.94 -16.13
CA GLY A 305 30.67 -15.81 -17.30
C GLY A 305 29.55 -16.85 -17.37
N GLY A 306 28.41 -16.60 -16.71
CA GLY A 306 27.21 -17.44 -16.78
C GLY A 306 27.04 -18.40 -15.60
N ASP A 307 28.08 -18.63 -14.79
CA ASP A 307 28.01 -19.42 -13.56
C ASP A 307 28.36 -18.56 -12.35
N CYS A 308 27.39 -18.41 -11.46
CA CYS A 308 27.51 -17.67 -10.21
C CYS A 308 27.79 -18.59 -9.00
N SER A 309 28.01 -19.89 -9.22
CA SER A 309 28.20 -20.86 -8.14
C SER A 309 29.44 -20.54 -7.29
N GLY A 310 29.22 -20.33 -5.99
CA GLY A 310 30.29 -19.98 -5.04
C GLY A 310 30.58 -18.49 -4.91
N VAL A 311 29.89 -17.62 -5.66
CA VAL A 311 29.99 -16.16 -5.49
C VAL A 311 29.39 -15.73 -4.17
N THR A 312 30.11 -14.88 -3.45
CA THR A 312 29.64 -14.28 -2.21
C THR A 312 29.09 -12.87 -2.44
N ILE A 313 27.88 -12.64 -1.94
CA ILE A 313 27.22 -11.32 -2.05
C ILE A 313 26.90 -10.79 -0.66
N ALA A 314 27.21 -9.51 -0.47
CA ALA A 314 26.71 -8.72 0.63
C ALA A 314 25.69 -7.68 0.13
N GLY A 315 24.64 -7.47 0.91
CA GLY A 315 23.65 -6.42 0.66
C GLY A 315 23.54 -5.52 1.88
N VAL A 316 23.45 -4.20 1.64
CA VAL A 316 23.38 -3.21 2.72
C VAL A 316 22.06 -3.30 3.53
N GLN A 317 21.05 -4.04 3.02
CA GLN A 317 19.90 -4.54 3.79
C GLN A 317 19.61 -6.01 3.44
N GLN A 318 19.56 -6.86 4.47
CA GLN A 318 19.33 -8.31 4.37
C GLN A 318 17.99 -8.67 3.69
N GLU A 319 17.00 -7.78 3.74
CA GLU A 319 15.68 -7.97 3.12
C GLU A 319 15.74 -7.88 1.58
N PHE A 320 16.75 -7.21 1.03
CA PHE A 320 17.01 -7.19 -0.41
C PHE A 320 17.48 -8.57 -0.90
N LEU A 321 18.26 -9.26 -0.07
CA LEU A 321 18.98 -10.50 -0.36
C LEU A 321 18.12 -11.77 -0.34
N LEU A 322 16.90 -11.72 0.22
CA LEU A 322 15.96 -12.84 0.19
C LEU A 322 15.56 -13.15 -1.26
N GLY A 323 16.05 -14.26 -1.79
CA GLY A 323 15.73 -14.77 -3.12
C GLY A 323 16.81 -14.61 -4.19
N PHE A 324 18.07 -14.32 -3.83
CA PHE A 324 19.22 -14.47 -4.74
C PHE A 324 19.56 -15.97 -4.87
N PRO A 325 19.26 -16.65 -6.00
CA PRO A 325 19.55 -18.07 -6.17
C PRO A 325 21.04 -18.36 -6.40
N CYS A 326 21.80 -17.31 -6.71
CA CYS A 326 23.17 -17.34 -7.19
C CYS A 326 24.25 -17.16 -6.12
N ALA A 327 23.92 -16.91 -4.85
CA ALA A 327 24.93 -16.39 -3.92
C ALA A 327 24.83 -16.93 -2.50
N THR A 328 26.00 -17.14 -1.91
CA THR A 328 26.17 -17.30 -0.47
C THR A 328 26.39 -15.95 0.20
N PHE A 329 25.81 -15.75 1.38
CA PHE A 329 25.90 -14.47 2.08
C PHE A 329 27.22 -14.34 2.83
N ALA A 330 27.90 -13.22 2.63
CA ALA A 330 29.12 -12.86 3.35
C ALA A 330 29.00 -11.45 3.95
N SER A 331 29.97 -11.03 4.75
CA SER A 331 30.05 -9.66 5.21
C SER A 331 30.41 -8.74 4.04
N ALA A 332 30.07 -7.46 4.13
CA ALA A 332 30.46 -6.48 3.10
C ALA A 332 31.99 -6.35 2.93
N GLU A 333 32.78 -6.82 3.89
CA GLU A 333 34.25 -6.83 3.83
C GLU A 333 34.78 -8.03 3.03
N THR A 334 34.15 -9.20 3.16
CA THR A 334 34.64 -10.45 2.56
C THR A 334 33.88 -10.88 1.31
N ALA A 335 32.78 -10.22 0.97
CA ALA A 335 31.98 -10.56 -0.21
C ALA A 335 32.71 -10.20 -1.52
N ASP A 336 32.53 -11.03 -2.54
CA ASP A 336 33.00 -10.77 -3.91
C ASP A 336 32.27 -9.56 -4.52
N TYR A 337 30.97 -9.44 -4.24
CA TYR A 337 30.16 -8.30 -4.65
C TYR A 337 29.39 -7.69 -3.48
N VAL A 338 29.29 -6.36 -3.48
CA VAL A 338 28.41 -5.61 -2.60
C VAL A 338 27.33 -4.93 -3.42
N VAL A 339 26.08 -5.28 -3.16
CA VAL A 339 24.93 -4.66 -3.83
C VAL A 339 24.33 -3.58 -2.93
N VAL A 340 24.44 -2.34 -3.40
CA VAL A 340 23.87 -1.16 -2.75
C VAL A 340 22.55 -0.83 -3.42
N TYR A 341 21.45 -1.08 -2.71
CA TYR A 341 20.11 -0.89 -3.23
C TYR A 341 19.55 0.50 -2.90
N VAL A 342 18.72 1.07 -3.78
CA VAL A 342 18.19 2.44 -3.66
C VAL A 342 17.48 2.69 -2.34
N SER A 343 16.68 1.73 -1.85
CA SER A 343 16.00 1.88 -0.56
C SER A 343 16.96 1.89 0.62
N SER A 344 18.13 1.24 0.51
CA SER A 344 19.18 1.31 1.52
C SER A 344 19.83 2.69 1.55
N LEU A 345 20.07 3.29 0.37
CA LEU A 345 20.61 4.64 0.23
C LEU A 345 19.65 5.70 0.79
N GLN A 346 18.38 5.65 0.38
CA GLN A 346 17.34 6.56 0.84
C GLN A 346 17.16 6.51 2.37
N ARG A 347 17.26 5.33 2.98
CA ARG A 347 17.13 5.14 4.44
C ARG A 347 18.39 5.50 5.21
N ASN A 348 19.55 5.30 4.61
CA ASN A 348 20.83 5.55 5.24
C ASN A 348 21.83 6.05 4.21
N PRO A 349 22.01 7.38 4.07
CA PRO A 349 22.99 7.95 3.14
C PRO A 349 24.43 7.45 3.37
N ARG A 350 24.75 6.98 4.59
CA ARG A 350 26.07 6.39 4.91
C ARG A 350 26.26 4.97 4.36
N ALA A 351 25.23 4.36 3.77
CA ALA A 351 25.33 3.05 3.11
C ALA A 351 26.47 2.99 2.08
N ARG A 352 26.73 4.09 1.35
CA ARG A 352 27.85 4.17 0.38
C ARG A 352 29.23 4.10 1.03
N ALA A 353 29.35 4.34 2.34
CA ALA A 353 30.64 4.21 3.02
C ALA A 353 31.17 2.77 3.03
N GLN A 354 30.28 1.77 2.92
CA GLN A 354 30.65 0.35 2.89
C GLN A 354 31.33 -0.09 1.58
N VAL A 355 31.19 0.71 0.53
CA VAL A 355 31.73 0.41 -0.82
C VAL A 355 32.77 1.43 -1.27
N LYS A 356 33.25 2.29 -0.36
CA LYS A 356 34.15 3.42 -0.71
C LYS A 356 35.47 2.97 -1.33
N GLU A 357 35.94 1.77 -1.00
CA GLU A 357 37.19 1.18 -1.49
C GLU A 357 36.96 0.12 -2.59
N ARG A 358 35.73 -0.02 -3.08
CA ARG A 358 35.33 -0.97 -4.11
C ARG A 358 35.11 -0.27 -5.45
N GLU A 359 35.19 -1.02 -6.53
CA GLU A 359 34.96 -0.52 -7.89
C GLU A 359 33.48 -0.72 -8.27
N LEU A 360 32.83 0.31 -8.81
CA LEU A 360 31.49 0.18 -9.35
C LEU A 360 31.56 -0.54 -10.69
N VAL A 361 31.05 -1.77 -10.76
CA VAL A 361 31.14 -2.61 -11.96
C VAL A 361 29.87 -2.58 -12.80
N ALA A 362 28.71 -2.36 -12.19
CA ALA A 362 27.44 -2.28 -12.91
C ALA A 362 26.36 -1.53 -12.13
N THR A 363 25.34 -1.05 -12.86
CA THR A 363 24.16 -0.39 -12.29
C THR A 363 22.89 -0.92 -12.95
N VAL A 364 21.87 -1.18 -12.15
CA VAL A 364 20.54 -1.57 -12.64
C VAL A 364 19.64 -0.36 -12.62
N GLU A 365 19.31 0.14 -13.80
CA GLU A 365 18.40 1.27 -13.99
C GLU A 365 17.07 0.81 -14.58
N ILE A 366 15.96 1.22 -13.95
CA ILE A 366 14.63 1.03 -14.49
C ILE A 366 13.96 2.40 -14.52
N ARG A 367 13.64 2.86 -15.73
CA ARG A 367 12.80 4.04 -15.95
C ARG A 367 13.39 5.34 -15.36
N GLY A 368 14.70 5.52 -15.42
CA GLY A 368 15.35 6.72 -14.87
C GLY A 368 15.65 6.64 -13.38
N ILE A 369 15.39 5.49 -12.72
CA ILE A 369 15.73 5.25 -11.31
C ILE A 369 16.82 4.19 -11.26
N THR A 370 17.94 4.51 -10.62
CA THR A 370 19.00 3.53 -10.35
C THR A 370 18.61 2.71 -9.13
N TYR A 371 18.10 1.51 -9.35
CA TYR A 371 17.60 0.65 -8.28
C TYR A 371 18.74 -0.06 -7.54
N ALA A 372 19.76 -0.53 -8.25
CA ALA A 372 20.89 -1.22 -7.63
C ALA A 372 22.24 -0.77 -8.22
N GLU A 373 23.22 -0.57 -7.35
CA GLU A 373 24.63 -0.39 -7.69
C GLU A 373 25.38 -1.66 -7.28
N ILE A 374 26.16 -2.24 -8.19
CA ILE A 374 26.93 -3.48 -7.97
C ILE A 374 28.40 -3.11 -7.91
N TRP A 375 29.01 -3.39 -6.75
CA TRP A 375 30.39 -3.04 -6.44
C TRP A 375 31.22 -4.31 -6.27
N ARG A 376 32.45 -4.31 -6.78
CA ARG A 376 33.43 -5.39 -6.63
C ARG A 376 34.57 -4.95 -5.74
#